data_AF-D4ZGB6-F1
#
_entry.id   AF-D4ZGB6-F1
#
_cell.length_a   1.000
_cell.length_b   1.000
_cell.length_c   1.000
_cell.angle_alpha   90.00
_cell.angle_beta   90.00
_cell.angle_gamma   90.00
#
_symmetry.space_group_name_H-M   'P 1'
#
loop_
_entity.id
_entity.type
_entity.pdbx_description
1 polymer ?
#
loop_
_entity_poly.entity_id
_entity_poly.type
_entity_poly.pdbx_seq_one_letter_code
_entity_poly.pdbx_strand_id
1 'polypeptide(L)'
;MLVNWHGAKSSLNARLSSVATLADPIKRTYTVEFIIEQVTNALPGKAVSFNNIKNMSYCVPYAALIGEDADKSVYVIKEGIVLEKAVTLESLCSNSVCLSG
;
A
#
# COMPACT_ATOMS: atom_id res chain seq x y z
N MET A 1 5.56 9.63 4.60
CA MET A 1 4.68 9.20 3.49
C MET A 1 4.62 10.31 2.46
N LEU A 2 4.43 9.97 1.19
CA LEU A 2 4.26 10.99 0.14
C LEU A 2 2.78 11.27 -0.10
N VAL A 3 2.42 12.55 -0.11
CA VAL A 3 1.08 13.05 -0.38
C VAL A 3 1.08 13.81 -1.69
N ASN A 4 0.10 13.54 -2.53
CA ASN A 4 -0.11 14.26 -3.77
C ASN A 4 -1.60 14.57 -3.97
N TRP A 5 -1.93 15.52 -4.83
CA TRP A 5 -3.30 15.83 -5.22
C TRP A 5 -3.36 16.28 -6.67
N HIS A 6 -4.57 16.34 -7.23
CA HIS A 6 -4.76 16.76 -8.61
C HIS A 6 -4.24 18.19 -8.84
N GLY A 7 -3.30 18.34 -9.78
CA GLY A 7 -2.66 19.61 -10.11
C GLY A 7 -1.48 20.00 -9.21
N ALA A 8 -1.07 19.16 -8.25
CA ALA A 8 0.18 19.40 -7.55
C ALA A 8 1.38 19.11 -8.48
N LYS A 9 2.41 19.98 -8.41
CA LYS A 9 3.62 19.83 -9.23
C LYS A 9 4.58 18.75 -8.72
N SER A 10 4.51 18.45 -7.42
CA SER A 10 5.39 17.50 -6.75
C SER A 10 4.68 16.90 -5.55
N SER A 11 5.06 15.67 -5.17
CA SER A 11 4.60 15.07 -3.92
C SER A 11 5.28 15.72 -2.71
N LEU A 12 4.55 15.80 -1.60
CA LEU A 12 5.01 16.38 -0.33
C LEU A 12 5.18 15.30 0.74
N ASN A 13 6.13 15.47 1.65
CA ASN A 13 6.25 14.57 2.79
C ASN A 13 5.23 14.94 3.86
N ALA A 14 4.49 13.92 4.30
CA ALA A 14 3.63 14.00 5.46
C ALA A 14 4.01 12.92 6.48
N ARG A 15 3.83 13.26 7.75
CA ARG A 15 4.02 12.36 8.89
C ARG A 15 2.69 12.11 9.59
N LEU A 16 2.53 10.90 10.11
CA LEU A 16 1.37 10.52 10.91
C LEU A 16 1.35 11.35 12.20
N SER A 17 0.20 11.96 12.49
CA SER A 17 -0.01 12.78 13.69
C SER A 17 -0.89 12.05 14.70
N SER A 18 -2.03 11.54 14.24
CA SER A 18 -3.00 10.87 15.11
C SER A 18 -3.73 9.75 14.36
N VAL A 19 -4.19 8.76 15.13
CA VAL A 19 -5.06 7.67 14.66
C VAL A 19 -6.22 7.60 15.63
N ALA A 20 -7.44 7.71 15.13
CA ALA A 20 -8.63 7.53 15.95
C ALA A 20 -8.68 6.09 16.50
N THR A 21 -9.04 5.95 17.77
CA THR A 21 -9.14 4.64 18.43
C THR A 21 -10.48 3.97 18.19
N LEU A 22 -11.49 4.73 17.74
CA LEU A 22 -12.83 4.25 17.45
C LEU A 22 -13.11 4.40 15.95
N ALA A 23 -13.69 3.34 15.38
CA ALA A 23 -14.13 3.36 13.98
C ALA A 23 -15.42 4.18 13.84
N ASP A 24 -15.58 4.84 12.70
CA ASP A 24 -16.88 5.38 12.28
C ASP A 24 -17.89 4.22 12.17
N PRO A 25 -19.02 4.27 12.90
CA PRO A 25 -19.93 3.14 13.05
C PRO A 25 -20.64 2.75 11.75
N ILE A 26 -20.73 3.68 10.78
CA ILE A 26 -21.43 3.46 9.51
C ILE A 26 -20.41 3.09 8.43
N LYS A 27 -19.33 3.87 8.31
CA LYS A 27 -18.33 3.71 7.25
C LYS A 27 -17.35 2.57 7.52
N ARG A 28 -17.24 2.11 8.77
CA ARG A 28 -16.25 1.12 9.22
C ARG A 28 -14.82 1.55 8.90
N THR A 29 -14.55 2.84 9.02
CA THR A 29 -13.24 3.47 8.77
C THR A 29 -12.72 4.14 10.02
N TYR A 30 -11.40 4.16 10.20
CA TYR A 30 -10.74 4.96 11.23
C TYR A 30 -10.25 6.28 10.63
N THR A 31 -10.41 7.38 11.38
CA THR A 31 -9.82 8.66 11.01
C THR A 31 -8.31 8.63 11.29
N VAL A 32 -7.52 9.04 10.31
CA VAL A 32 -6.06 9.13 10.42
C VAL A 32 -5.64 10.52 9.98
N GLU A 33 -4.91 11.23 10.82
CA GLU A 33 -4.46 12.59 10.54
C GLU A 33 -2.97 12.62 10.25
N PHE A 34 -2.61 13.37 9.21
CA PHE A 34 -1.24 13.58 8.79
C PHE A 34 -0.91 15.07 8.78
N ILE A 35 0.31 15.41 9.19
CA ILE A 35 0.85 16.77 9.08
C ILE A 35 1.79 16.81 7.88
N ILE A 36 1.57 17.74 6.97
CA ILE A 36 2.50 18.06 5.88
C ILE A 36 3.65 18.86 6.47
N GLU A 37 4.88 18.39 6.27
CA GLU A 37 6.06 18.99 6.89
C GLU A 37 6.55 20.25 6.14
N GLN A 38 6.14 20.42 4.89
CA GLN A 38 6.49 21.59 4.06
C GLN A 38 5.36 22.62 4.05
N VAL A 39 5.73 23.90 3.90
CA VAL A 39 4.77 24.96 3.58
C VAL A 39 4.18 24.68 2.20
N THR A 40 2.85 24.73 2.11
CA THR A 40 2.12 24.47 0.86
C THR A 40 1.01 25.50 0.66
N ASN A 41 0.68 25.77 -0.59
CA ASN A 41 -0.47 26.58 -1.00
C ASN A 41 -1.74 25.73 -1.21
N ALA A 42 -1.73 24.47 -0.76
CA ALA A 42 -2.89 23.59 -0.83
C ALA A 42 -4.04 24.16 -0.01
N LEU A 43 -5.19 24.36 -0.66
CA LEU A 43 -6.41 24.82 -0.02
C LEU A 43 -7.12 23.65 0.69
N PRO A 44 -7.79 23.90 1.82
CA PRO A 44 -8.66 22.92 2.47
C PRO A 44 -9.70 22.33 1.49
N GLY A 45 -10.05 21.06 1.69
CA GLY A 45 -11.08 20.37 0.90
C GLY A 45 -10.58 19.70 -0.39
N LYS A 46 -9.29 19.84 -0.74
CA LYS A 46 -8.71 19.06 -1.84
C LYS A 46 -8.63 17.58 -1.48
N ALA A 47 -9.09 16.72 -2.39
CA ALA A 47 -8.84 15.29 -2.31
C ALA A 47 -7.35 15.02 -2.50
N VAL A 48 -6.78 14.22 -1.60
CA VAL A 48 -5.35 13.86 -1.59
C VAL A 48 -5.20 12.35 -1.74
N SER A 49 -4.08 11.93 -2.32
CA SER A 49 -3.66 10.54 -2.44
C SER A 49 -2.37 10.34 -1.67
N PHE A 50 -2.29 9.22 -0.95
CA PHE A 50 -1.13 8.84 -0.15
C PHE A 50 -0.45 7.65 -0.82
N ASN A 51 0.86 7.77 -1.07
CA ASN A 51 1.67 6.63 -1.46
C ASN A 51 2.57 6.25 -0.28
N ASN A 52 2.31 5.07 0.28
CA ASN A 52 3.21 4.43 1.23
C ASN A 52 4.15 3.54 0.43
N ILE A 53 5.35 4.04 0.15
CA ILE A 53 6.42 3.20 -0.40
C ILE A 53 6.94 2.36 0.78
N LYS A 54 6.23 1.28 1.12
CA LYS A 54 6.72 0.28 2.07
C LYS A 54 7.79 -0.54 1.35
N ASN A 55 9.04 -0.38 1.79
CA ASN A 55 10.25 -0.85 1.10
C ASN A 55 10.53 -2.37 1.16
N MET A 56 9.54 -3.25 1.41
CA MET A 56 9.85 -4.68 1.63
C MET A 56 8.84 -5.69 1.10
N SER A 57 7.97 -5.27 0.18
CA SER A 57 7.00 -6.19 -0.44
C SER A 57 7.44 -6.51 -1.87
N TYR A 58 7.62 -7.79 -2.19
CA TYR A 58 7.85 -8.22 -3.57
C TYR A 58 6.52 -8.22 -4.31
N CYS A 59 6.34 -7.28 -5.23
CA CYS A 59 5.11 -7.19 -6.00
C CYS A 59 5.22 -7.97 -7.30
N VAL A 60 4.36 -8.96 -7.47
CA VAL A 60 4.26 -9.80 -8.66
C VAL A 60 2.88 -9.62 -9.31
N PRO A 61 2.71 -9.93 -10.60
CA PRO A 61 1.40 -9.96 -11.22
C PRO A 61 0.47 -10.92 -10.47
N TYR A 62 -0.83 -10.60 -10.37
CA TYR A 62 -1.79 -11.48 -9.68
C TYR A 62 -1.77 -12.91 -10.24
N ALA A 63 -1.54 -13.06 -11.55
CA ALA A 63 -1.45 -14.35 -12.23
C ALA A 63 -0.27 -15.23 -11.79
N ALA A 64 0.72 -14.68 -11.08
CA ALA A 64 1.85 -15.43 -10.54
C ALA A 64 1.53 -16.12 -9.19
N LEU A 65 0.41 -15.75 -8.56
CA LEU A 65 -0.05 -16.30 -7.30
C LEU A 65 -0.87 -17.57 -7.55
N ILE A 66 -0.60 -18.61 -6.77
CA ILE A 66 -1.19 -19.94 -6.92
C ILE A 66 -1.79 -20.35 -5.58
N GLY A 67 -2.92 -21.07 -5.62
CA GLY A 67 -3.63 -21.55 -4.44
C GLY A 67 -4.92 -20.78 -4.15
N GLU A 68 -5.88 -21.47 -3.53
CA GLU A 68 -7.14 -20.92 -3.03
C GLU A 68 -7.02 -20.60 -1.54
N ASP A 69 -7.67 -19.52 -1.10
CA ASP A 69 -7.77 -19.10 0.30
C ASP A 69 -6.43 -18.87 1.04
N ALA A 70 -6.12 -19.70 2.04
CA ALA A 70 -5.06 -19.48 3.02
C ALA A 70 -3.68 -19.98 2.55
N ASP A 71 -3.63 -20.90 1.59
CA ASP A 71 -2.41 -21.56 1.15
C ASP A 71 -1.93 -20.95 -0.18
N LYS A 72 -1.32 -19.77 -0.09
CA LYS A 72 -0.81 -19.04 -1.26
C LYS A 72 0.66 -19.30 -1.51
N SER A 73 1.02 -19.61 -2.74
CA SER A 73 2.38 -19.84 -3.19
C SER A 73 2.70 -19.13 -4.51
N VAL A 74 3.99 -19.02 -4.81
CA VAL A 74 4.50 -18.60 -6.11
C VAL A 74 5.57 -19.58 -6.57
N TYR A 75 5.69 -19.77 -7.88
CA TYR A 75 6.84 -20.50 -8.44
C TYR A 75 8.03 -19.55 -8.62
N VAL A 76 9.18 -19.96 -8.10
CA VAL A 76 10.46 -19.25 -8.24
C VAL A 76 11.42 -20.14 -9.01
N ILE A 77 12.11 -19.58 -10.01
CA ILE A 77 13.16 -20.29 -10.74
C ILE A 77 14.49 -20.02 -10.05
N LYS A 78 15.14 -21.08 -9.56
CA LYS A 78 16.49 -21.01 -8.97
C LYS A 78 17.37 -22.06 -9.62
N GLU A 79 18.49 -21.64 -10.21
CA GLU A 79 19.47 -22.53 -10.85
C GLU A 79 18.84 -23.44 -11.93
N GLY A 80 17.81 -22.95 -12.63
CA GLY A 80 17.10 -23.70 -13.67
C GLY A 80 16.05 -24.69 -13.15
N ILE A 81 15.82 -24.72 -11.84
CA ILE A 81 14.80 -25.57 -11.20
C ILE A 81 13.62 -24.69 -10.75
N VAL A 82 12.41 -25.17 -10.99
CA VAL A 82 11.17 -24.54 -10.51
C VAL A 82 10.91 -24.98 -9.08
N LEU A 83 10.81 -24.03 -8.16
CA LEU A 83 10.53 -24.25 -6.74
C LEU A 83 9.23 -23.56 -6.35
N GLU A 84 8.34 -24.27 -5.68
CA GLU A 84 7.16 -23.68 -5.06
C GLU A 84 7.55 -23.02 -3.74
N LYS A 85 7.23 -21.73 -3.59
CA LYS A 85 7.51 -20.97 -2.37
C LYS A 85 6.21 -20.43 -1.80
N ALA A 86 5.90 -20.81 -0.57
CA ALA A 86 4.78 -20.24 0.18
C ALA A 86 5.03 -18.75 0.44
N VAL A 87 3.98 -17.94 0.31
CA VAL A 87 4.04 -16.48 0.45
C VAL A 87 2.87 -15.96 1.28
N THR A 88 3.12 -14.87 2.00
CA THR A 88 2.06 -14.13 2.69
C THR A 88 1.66 -12.94 1.82
N LEU A 89 0.34 -12.76 1.63
CA LEU A 89 -0.20 -11.62 0.91
C LEU A 89 -0.21 -10.39 1.81
N GLU A 90 0.55 -9.36 1.44
CA GLU A 90 0.61 -8.10 2.20
C GLU A 90 -0.38 -7.06 1.68
N SER A 91 -0.50 -6.96 0.35
CA SER A 91 -1.45 -6.03 -0.26
C SER A 91 -1.85 -6.44 -1.67
N LEU A 92 -3.06 -6.02 -2.05
CA LEU A 92 -3.58 -6.12 -3.42
C LEU A 92 -3.58 -4.72 -4.03
N CYS A 93 -2.89 -4.58 -5.15
CA CYS A 93 -2.97 -3.42 -6.04
C CYS A 93 -3.74 -3.83 -7.31
N SER A 94 -4.16 -2.85 -8.11
CA SER A 94 -5.08 -3.07 -9.25
C SER A 94 -4.65 -4.16 -10.24
N ASN A 95 -3.35 -4.42 -10.40
CA ASN A 95 -2.83 -5.49 -11.28
C ASN A 95 -1.65 -6.29 -10.68
N SER A 96 -1.37 -6.08 -9.40
CA SER A 96 -0.24 -6.71 -8.73
C SER A 96 -0.59 -7.08 -7.31
N VAL A 97 0.00 -8.17 -6.84
CA VAL A 97 -0.07 -8.58 -5.45
C VAL A 97 1.31 -8.41 -4.85
N CYS A 98 1.38 -7.75 -3.70
CA CYS A 98 2.62 -7.56 -2.97
C CYS A 98 2.69 -8.60 -1.85
N LEU A 99 3.81 -9.30 -1.83
CA LEU A 99 4.02 -10.52 -1.06
C LEU A 99 5.24 -10.38 -0.16
N SER A 100 5.25 -11.14 0.93
CA SER A 100 6.43 -11.37 1.77
C SER A 100 6.64 -12.87 2.04
N GLY A 101 7.91 -13.26 2.19
CA GLY A 101 8.34 -14.66 2.37
C GLY A 101 9.59 -15.01 1.59
#